data_AF-A0A125T238-F1
#
_entry.id   AF-A0A125T238-F1
#
_cell.length_a   1.000
_cell.length_b   1.000
_cell.length_c   1.000
_cell.angle_alpha   90.00
_cell.angle_beta   90.00
_cell.angle_gamma   90.00
#
_symmetry.space_group_name_H-M   'P 1'
#
loop_
_entity.id
_entity.type
_entity.pdbx_description
1 polymer ?
#
loop_
_entity_poly.entity_id
_entity_poly.type
_entity_poly.pdbx_seq_one_letter_code
_entity_poly.pdbx_strand_id
1 'polypeptide(L)'
;MTQEQYDTSIATRELHLNGFWEKSSHFGLPFYTLIFPATLVLAHLFGYFKSDPLPFKAGEAWFIAVPLVLGCLFFFIQKRRLKFKVIQTTLTHDQIKAIIEKVAAQLKWNGHFTSAKIYEATTNPGFFSGSWGEQITILLPDNQVWVNSICDLQKRSSVVSMGRNRKNAQTIIDRIKAAQQGITASV
;
A
#
# COMPACT_ATOMS: atom_id res chain seq x y z
N MET A 1 -10.90 8.87 -3.69
CA MET A 1 -10.60 9.43 -2.34
C MET A 1 -11.59 10.54 -1.96
N THR A 2 -12.02 10.62 -0.69
CA THR A 2 -12.80 11.76 -0.14
C THR A 2 -11.87 12.87 0.40
N GLN A 3 -12.42 14.07 0.68
CA GLN A 3 -11.63 15.18 1.24
C GLN A 3 -11.06 14.84 2.63
N GLU A 4 -11.86 14.21 3.51
CA GLU A 4 -11.41 13.77 4.83
C GLU A 4 -10.25 12.76 4.76
N GLN A 5 -10.33 11.82 3.81
CA GLN A 5 -9.23 10.90 3.54
C GLN A 5 -7.98 11.64 3.12
N TYR A 6 -8.12 12.65 2.26
CA TYR A 6 -7.00 13.48 1.79
C TYR A 6 -6.34 14.19 2.97
N ASP A 7 -7.11 14.91 3.79
CA ASP A 7 -6.59 15.67 4.92
C ASP A 7 -5.88 14.75 5.93
N THR A 8 -6.47 13.59 6.21
CA THR A 8 -5.87 12.57 7.07
C THR A 8 -4.59 11.98 6.47
N SER A 9 -4.56 11.76 5.16
CA SER A 9 -3.39 11.24 4.45
C SER A 9 -2.25 12.25 4.44
N ILE A 10 -2.56 13.55 4.31
CA ILE A 10 -1.61 14.64 4.46
C ILE A 10 -1.06 14.69 5.89
N ALA A 11 -1.92 14.65 6.90
CA ALA A 11 -1.50 14.71 8.30
C ALA A 11 -0.60 13.54 8.71
N THR A 12 -0.93 12.32 8.26
CA THR A 12 -0.23 11.09 8.67
C THR A 12 0.93 10.69 7.75
N ARG A 13 0.99 11.26 6.54
CA ARG A 13 1.90 10.84 5.44
C ARG A 13 1.72 9.38 5.02
N GLU A 14 0.53 8.84 5.26
CA GLU A 14 0.15 7.47 4.94
C GLU A 14 -1.18 7.47 4.18
N LEU A 15 -1.34 6.53 3.24
CA LEU A 15 -2.58 6.38 2.50
C LEU A 15 -3.73 5.99 3.43
N HIS A 16 -4.74 6.86 3.44
CA HIS A 16 -6.05 6.73 4.06
C HIS A 16 -6.86 5.49 3.65
N LEU A 17 -6.69 4.30 4.22
CA LEU A 17 -7.57 3.15 3.90
C LEU A 17 -8.96 3.31 4.52
N ASN A 18 -9.99 3.37 3.68
CA ASN A 18 -11.38 3.56 4.08
C ASN A 18 -12.08 2.24 4.38
N GLY A 19 -12.84 2.25 5.48
CA GLY A 19 -13.73 1.15 5.82
C GLY A 19 -13.01 -0.15 6.20
N PHE A 20 -13.82 -1.15 6.55
CA PHE A 20 -13.34 -2.46 6.97
C PHE A 20 -12.77 -3.27 5.80
N TRP A 21 -13.40 -3.17 4.62
CA TRP A 21 -13.04 -3.97 3.45
C TRP A 21 -11.65 -3.64 2.89
N GLU A 22 -11.28 -2.38 2.73
CA GLU A 22 -9.94 -2.00 2.24
C GLU A 22 -8.84 -2.41 3.23
N LYS A 23 -9.10 -2.22 4.53
CA LYS A 23 -8.19 -2.66 5.59
C LYS A 23 -8.03 -4.17 5.58
N SER A 24 -9.12 -4.93 5.41
CA SER A 24 -9.08 -6.38 5.30
C SER A 24 -8.35 -6.85 4.04
N SER A 25 -8.55 -6.20 2.89
CA SER A 25 -7.83 -6.54 1.65
C SER A 25 -6.32 -6.32 1.81
N HIS A 26 -5.90 -5.20 2.39
CA HIS A 26 -4.49 -4.84 2.55
C HIS A 26 -3.77 -5.62 3.68
N PHE A 27 -4.42 -5.76 4.83
CA PHE A 27 -3.90 -6.47 6.01
C PHE A 27 -4.39 -7.91 6.12
N GLY A 28 -4.96 -8.47 5.05
CA GLY A 28 -5.45 -9.85 5.05
C GLY A 28 -4.35 -10.87 5.36
N LEU A 29 -3.18 -10.75 4.72
CA LEU A 29 -2.05 -11.66 4.97
C LEU A 29 -1.62 -11.71 6.45
N PRO A 30 -1.29 -10.58 7.12
CA PRO A 30 -0.96 -10.63 8.54
C PRO A 30 -2.12 -11.13 9.39
N PHE A 31 -3.37 -10.80 9.05
CA PHE A 31 -4.54 -11.30 9.76
C PHE A 31 -4.69 -12.82 9.66
N TYR A 32 -4.68 -13.41 8.46
CA TYR A 32 -4.81 -14.84 8.25
C TYR A 32 -3.68 -15.64 8.90
N THR A 33 -2.47 -15.08 8.93
CA THR A 33 -1.31 -15.70 9.60
C THR A 33 -1.55 -15.83 11.11
N LEU A 34 -2.32 -14.92 11.71
CA LEU A 34 -2.62 -14.90 13.14
C LEU A 34 -3.87 -15.69 13.55
N ILE A 35 -4.72 -16.11 12.60
CA ILE A 35 -5.91 -16.92 12.93
C ILE A 35 -5.51 -18.24 13.57
N PHE A 36 -4.53 -18.94 12.98
CA PHE A 36 -4.09 -20.24 13.46
C PHE A 36 -3.55 -20.22 14.92
N PRO A 37 -2.58 -19.35 15.28
CA PRO A 37 -2.13 -19.26 16.67
C PRO A 37 -3.26 -18.80 17.60
N ALA A 38 -4.13 -17.89 17.16
CA ALA A 38 -5.27 -17.44 17.98
C ALA A 38 -6.24 -18.58 18.29
N THR A 39 -6.57 -19.45 17.32
CA THR A 39 -7.45 -20.60 17.55
C THR A 39 -6.87 -21.60 18.53
N LEU A 40 -5.56 -21.85 18.49
CA LEU A 40 -4.89 -22.73 19.44
C LEU A 40 -4.92 -22.17 20.86
N VAL A 41 -4.60 -20.87 21.02
CA VAL A 41 -4.66 -20.20 22.33
C VAL A 41 -6.08 -20.21 22.88
N LEU A 42 -7.09 -19.91 22.05
CA LEU A 42 -8.49 -19.93 22.47
C LEU A 42 -8.97 -21.32 22.89
N ALA A 43 -8.56 -22.39 22.20
CA ALA A 43 -8.89 -23.76 22.57
C ALA A 43 -8.32 -24.12 23.96
N HIS A 44 -7.06 -23.77 24.22
CA HIS A 44 -6.41 -23.97 25.52
C HIS A 44 -7.09 -23.16 26.64
N LEU A 45 -7.41 -21.89 26.38
CA LEU A 45 -8.15 -21.04 27.33
C LEU A 45 -9.53 -21.63 27.63
N PHE A 46 -10.25 -22.10 26.62
CA PHE A 46 -11.59 -22.66 26.80
C PHE A 46 -11.57 -23.97 27.58
N GLY A 47 -10.60 -24.86 27.33
CA GLY A 47 -10.39 -26.06 28.14
C GLY A 47 -10.05 -25.72 29.59
N TYR A 48 -9.19 -24.73 29.81
CA TYR A 48 -8.86 -24.24 31.14
C TYR A 48 -10.10 -23.73 31.91
N PHE A 49 -10.94 -22.89 31.30
CA PHE A 49 -12.17 -22.40 31.93
C PHE A 49 -13.22 -23.50 32.16
N LYS A 50 -13.19 -24.57 31.37
CA LYS A 50 -14.05 -25.75 31.55
C LYS A 50 -13.51 -26.76 32.56
N SER A 51 -12.37 -26.48 33.21
CA SER A 51 -11.67 -27.42 34.09
C SER A 51 -11.29 -28.74 33.41
N ASP A 52 -11.15 -28.71 32.08
CA ASP A 52 -10.68 -29.83 31.24
C ASP A 52 -9.53 -29.32 30.34
N PRO A 53 -8.36 -29.03 30.93
CA PRO A 53 -7.26 -28.43 30.21
C PRO A 53 -6.65 -29.43 29.21
N LEU A 54 -6.57 -29.01 27.96
CA LEU A 54 -5.87 -29.78 26.92
C LEU A 54 -4.37 -29.83 27.25
N PRO A 55 -3.70 -31.00 27.10
CA PRO A 55 -2.28 -31.10 27.35
C PRO A 55 -1.50 -30.31 26.30
N PHE A 56 -0.68 -29.35 26.74
CA PHE A 56 0.15 -28.54 25.86
C PHE A 56 1.30 -29.37 25.28
N LYS A 57 1.35 -29.51 23.95
CA LYS A 57 2.43 -30.26 23.28
C LYS A 57 3.58 -29.32 22.92
N ALA A 58 4.82 -29.77 23.11
CA ALA A 58 6.01 -28.95 22.83
C ALA A 58 6.05 -28.38 21.39
N GLY A 59 5.50 -29.10 20.40
CA GLY A 59 5.37 -28.63 19.02
C GLY A 59 4.41 -27.44 18.85
N GLU A 60 3.37 -27.34 19.69
CA GLU A 60 2.36 -26.26 19.62
C GLU A 60 2.96 -24.88 19.91
N ALA A 61 3.98 -24.82 20.76
CA ALA A 61 4.71 -23.58 21.03
C ALA A 61 5.28 -22.97 19.74
N TRP A 62 5.86 -23.79 18.85
CA TRP A 62 6.40 -23.32 17.58
C TRP A 62 5.30 -22.90 16.59
N PHE A 63 4.18 -23.61 16.58
CA PHE A 63 3.00 -23.26 15.80
C PHE A 63 2.31 -21.98 16.29
N ILE A 64 2.58 -21.53 17.51
CA ILE A 64 2.14 -20.23 18.01
C ILE A 64 3.20 -19.15 17.71
N ALA A 65 4.45 -19.40 18.10
CA ALA A 65 5.52 -18.41 18.03
C ALA A 65 5.88 -18.01 16.60
N VAL A 66 6.04 -18.98 15.68
CA VAL A 66 6.46 -18.68 14.30
C VAL A 66 5.42 -17.86 13.55
N PRO A 67 4.12 -18.23 13.52
CA PRO A 67 3.11 -17.40 12.88
C PRO A 67 2.91 -16.05 13.55
N LEU A 68 3.08 -15.94 14.87
CA LEU A 68 3.02 -14.65 15.57
C LEU A 68 4.11 -13.69 15.07
N VAL A 69 5.36 -14.17 14.98
CA VAL A 69 6.50 -13.39 14.48
C VAL A 69 6.29 -13.00 13.01
N LEU A 70 5.88 -13.95 12.16
CA LEU A 70 5.62 -13.69 10.75
C LEU A 70 4.45 -12.72 10.55
N GLY A 71 3.36 -12.87 11.30
CA GLY A 71 2.21 -11.97 11.28
C GLY A 71 2.60 -10.54 11.65
N CYS A 72 3.39 -10.37 12.72
CA CYS A 72 3.93 -9.07 13.11
C CYS A 72 4.81 -8.48 12.01
N LEU A 73 5.73 -9.26 11.44
CA LEU A 73 6.62 -8.83 10.36
C LEU A 73 5.81 -8.36 9.14
N PHE A 74 4.83 -9.14 8.68
CA PHE A 74 3.97 -8.78 7.56
C PHE A 74 3.13 -7.54 7.86
N PHE A 75 2.64 -7.37 9.08
CA PHE A 75 1.93 -6.17 9.49
C PHE A 75 2.80 -4.92 9.33
N PHE A 76 4.03 -4.94 9.85
CA PHE A 76 4.93 -3.79 9.71
C PHE A 76 5.32 -3.51 8.26
N ILE A 77 5.52 -4.56 7.44
CA ILE A 77 5.78 -4.39 6.00
C ILE A 77 4.58 -3.74 5.30
N GLN A 78 3.36 -4.23 5.53
CA GLN A 78 2.15 -3.67 4.92
C GLN A 78 1.86 -2.25 5.42
N LYS A 79 2.14 -1.95 6.69
CA LYS A 79 2.02 -0.60 7.25
C LYS A 79 3.02 0.36 6.60
N ARG A 80 4.28 -0.06 6.39
CA ARG A 80 5.29 0.74 5.69
C ARG A 80 4.91 1.02 4.23
N ARG A 81 4.21 0.11 3.56
CA ARG A 81 3.77 0.28 2.15
C ARG A 81 2.70 1.36 1.97
N LEU A 82 1.98 1.75 3.03
CA LEU A 82 1.02 2.86 2.98
C LEU A 82 1.69 4.22 2.96
N LYS A 83 2.97 4.32 3.35
CA LYS A 83 3.68 5.61 3.40
C LYS A 83 3.83 6.20 2.00
N PHE A 84 3.56 7.49 1.89
CA PHE A 84 3.86 8.23 0.66
C PHE A 84 5.36 8.46 0.53
N LYS A 85 5.86 8.35 -0.72
CA LYS A 85 7.17 8.88 -1.08
C LYS A 85 6.99 10.36 -1.42
N VAL A 86 7.65 11.22 -0.66
CA VAL A 86 7.55 12.68 -0.79
C VAL A 86 8.73 13.22 -1.58
N ILE A 87 8.46 14.13 -2.51
CA ILE A 87 9.46 14.87 -3.29
C ILE A 87 9.13 16.36 -3.19
N GLN A 88 10.14 17.18 -2.91
CA GLN A 88 10.03 18.63 -3.06
C GLN A 88 10.21 18.99 -4.52
N THR A 89 9.38 19.90 -5.04
CA THR A 89 9.41 20.31 -6.44
C THR A 89 9.18 21.81 -6.57
N THR A 90 9.82 22.42 -7.56
CA THR A 90 9.58 23.80 -7.99
C THR A 90 8.69 23.88 -9.24
N LEU A 91 8.30 22.71 -9.79
CA LEU A 91 7.43 22.61 -10.96
C LEU A 91 6.03 23.11 -10.65
N THR A 92 5.37 23.71 -11.65
CA THR A 92 3.96 24.10 -11.54
C THR A 92 3.06 22.87 -11.55
N HIS A 93 1.84 23.01 -11.03
CA HIS A 93 0.84 21.93 -11.04
C HIS A 93 0.58 21.39 -12.45
N ASP A 94 0.53 22.26 -13.46
CA ASP A 94 0.29 21.85 -14.86
C ASP A 94 1.46 21.04 -15.43
N GLN A 95 2.70 21.41 -15.11
CA GLN A 95 3.88 20.63 -15.50
C GLN A 95 3.87 19.24 -14.86
N ILE A 96 3.54 19.16 -13.56
CA ILE A 96 3.44 17.88 -12.85
C ILE A 96 2.33 17.03 -13.44
N LYS A 97 1.16 17.61 -13.72
CA LYS A 97 0.03 16.93 -14.35
C LYS A 97 0.41 16.34 -15.72
N ALA A 98 1.08 17.12 -16.56
CA ALA A 98 1.55 16.64 -17.86
C ALA A 98 2.56 15.48 -17.73
N ILE A 99 3.43 15.51 -16.71
CA ILE A 99 4.34 14.38 -16.41
C ILE A 99 3.55 13.14 -15.99
N ILE A 100 2.57 13.29 -15.09
CA ILE A 100 1.73 12.18 -14.61
C ILE A 100 0.98 11.54 -15.79
N GLU A 101 0.34 12.33 -16.64
CA GLU A 101 -0.41 11.83 -17.81
C GLU A 101 0.50 11.08 -18.80
N LYS A 102 1.70 11.60 -19.07
CA LYS A 102 2.70 10.91 -19.90
C LYS A 102 3.13 9.57 -19.30
N VAL A 103 3.39 9.53 -17.99
CA VAL A 103 3.78 8.30 -17.29
C VAL A 103 2.61 7.30 -17.27
N ALA A 104 1.39 7.78 -17.03
CA ALA A 104 0.18 6.97 -17.05
C ALA A 104 -0.04 6.33 -18.42
N ALA A 105 0.09 7.09 -19.50
CA ALA A 105 0.01 6.56 -20.86
C ALA A 105 1.12 5.52 -21.15
N GLN A 106 2.38 5.84 -20.78
CA GLN A 106 3.52 4.95 -20.99
C GLN A 106 3.37 3.61 -20.25
N LEU A 107 2.87 3.64 -19.01
CA LEU A 107 2.72 2.47 -18.15
C LEU A 107 1.31 1.85 -18.22
N LYS A 108 0.45 2.36 -19.12
CA LYS A 108 -0.92 1.90 -19.34
C LYS A 108 -1.76 1.90 -18.05
N TRP A 109 -1.63 2.97 -17.27
CA TRP A 109 -2.46 3.18 -16.09
C TRP A 109 -3.85 3.64 -16.53
N ASN A 110 -4.87 3.10 -15.87
CA ASN A 110 -6.23 3.57 -15.99
C ASN A 110 -6.54 4.44 -14.77
N GLY A 111 -6.46 5.76 -14.95
CA GLY A 111 -6.60 6.71 -13.86
C GLY A 111 -7.08 8.07 -14.33
N HIS A 112 -7.53 8.86 -13.37
CA HIS A 112 -8.06 10.19 -13.59
C HIS A 112 -7.75 11.09 -12.39
N PHE A 113 -7.86 12.40 -12.61
CA PHE A 113 -7.84 13.37 -11.52
C PHE A 113 -9.21 13.42 -10.87
N THR A 114 -9.29 13.02 -9.61
CA THR A 114 -10.52 13.16 -8.81
C THR A 114 -10.70 14.61 -8.35
N SER A 115 -9.59 15.33 -8.16
CA SER A 115 -9.55 16.76 -7.86
C SER A 115 -8.29 17.40 -8.43
N ALA A 116 -8.17 18.73 -8.35
CA ALA A 116 -6.96 19.44 -8.78
C ALA A 116 -5.67 19.00 -8.04
N LYS A 117 -5.81 18.35 -6.88
CA LYS A 117 -4.68 17.91 -6.02
C LYS A 117 -4.54 16.40 -5.92
N ILE A 118 -5.44 15.62 -6.53
CA ILE A 118 -5.52 14.17 -6.32
C ILE A 118 -5.61 13.46 -7.68
N TYR A 119 -4.66 12.57 -7.91
CA TYR A 119 -4.69 11.64 -9.03
C TYR A 119 -4.74 10.20 -8.50
N GLU A 120 -5.73 9.44 -8.98
CA GLU A 120 -5.92 8.03 -8.65
C GLU A 120 -5.87 7.21 -9.94
N ALA A 121 -5.12 6.12 -9.92
CA ALA A 121 -5.03 5.21 -11.05
C ALA A 121 -4.96 3.76 -10.60
N THR A 122 -5.39 2.88 -11.49
CA THR A 122 -5.26 1.44 -11.35
C THR A 122 -4.49 0.85 -12.54
N THR A 123 -3.84 -0.28 -12.33
CA THR A 123 -3.29 -1.09 -13.41
C THR A 123 -4.10 -2.38 -13.56
N ASN A 124 -4.29 -2.82 -14.79
CA ASN A 124 -4.96 -4.09 -15.10
C ASN A 124 -3.97 -5.02 -15.80
N PRO A 125 -3.10 -5.70 -15.03
CA PRO A 125 -2.16 -6.64 -15.60
C PRO A 125 -2.88 -7.91 -16.06
N GLY A 126 -2.30 -8.64 -17.01
CA GLY A 126 -2.87 -9.90 -17.49
C GLY A 126 -2.93 -10.98 -16.41
N PHE A 127 -3.84 -11.95 -16.58
CA PHE A 127 -4.13 -13.02 -15.63
C PHE A 127 -2.89 -13.81 -15.14
N PHE A 128 -1.89 -13.99 -16.00
CA PHE A 128 -0.65 -14.72 -15.67
C PHE A 128 0.45 -13.87 -15.02
N SER A 129 0.19 -12.58 -14.75
CA SER A 129 1.21 -11.65 -14.27
C SER A 129 1.58 -11.80 -12.78
N GLY A 130 0.85 -12.64 -12.04
CA GLY A 130 1.02 -12.80 -10.59
C GLY A 130 0.60 -11.58 -9.77
N SER A 131 0.13 -10.49 -10.39
CA SER A 131 -0.45 -9.32 -9.73
C SER A 131 -1.91 -9.19 -10.14
N TRP A 132 -2.78 -8.79 -9.22
CA TRP A 132 -4.16 -8.47 -9.52
C TRP A 132 -4.34 -7.02 -9.98
N GLY A 133 -3.26 -6.25 -10.00
CA GLY A 133 -3.26 -4.83 -10.27
C GLY A 133 -2.62 -4.03 -9.15
N GLU A 134 -2.29 -2.80 -9.49
CA GLU A 134 -1.71 -1.82 -8.60
C GLU A 134 -2.63 -0.60 -8.54
N GLN A 135 -2.87 -0.06 -7.34
CA GLN A 135 -3.49 1.23 -7.14
C GLN A 135 -2.38 2.26 -6.90
N ILE A 136 -2.34 3.30 -7.73
CA ILE A 136 -1.44 4.44 -7.63
C ILE A 136 -2.23 5.63 -7.13
N THR A 137 -1.73 6.28 -6.09
CA THR A 137 -2.28 7.52 -5.54
C THR A 137 -1.19 8.58 -5.54
N ILE A 138 -1.46 9.71 -6.19
CA ILE A 138 -0.57 10.86 -6.21
C ILE A 138 -1.31 12.04 -5.61
N LEU A 139 -0.72 12.62 -4.57
CA LEU A 139 -1.20 13.85 -3.96
C LEU A 139 -0.26 14.99 -4.34
N LEU A 140 -0.84 16.15 -4.64
CA LEU A 140 -0.13 17.38 -5.01
C LEU A 140 -0.39 18.47 -3.95
N PRO A 141 0.18 18.33 -2.73
CA PRO A 141 0.25 19.44 -1.79
C PRO A 141 1.25 20.50 -2.27
N ASP A 142 1.19 21.69 -1.68
CA ASP A 142 1.93 22.85 -2.18
C ASP A 142 3.45 22.58 -2.22
N ASN A 143 4.07 22.83 -3.38
CA ASN A 143 5.50 22.61 -3.68
C ASN A 143 5.99 21.16 -3.46
N GLN A 144 5.09 20.18 -3.39
CA GLN A 144 5.42 18.80 -3.09
C GLN A 144 4.63 17.82 -3.96
N VAL A 145 5.24 16.66 -4.23
CA VAL A 145 4.55 15.53 -4.87
C VAL A 145 4.69 14.30 -4.00
N TRP A 146 3.56 13.73 -3.64
CA TRP A 146 3.46 12.58 -2.75
C TRP A 146 2.95 11.40 -3.57
N VAL A 147 3.77 10.37 -3.70
CA VAL A 147 3.46 9.22 -4.55
C VAL A 147 3.36 7.96 -3.68
N ASN A 148 2.25 7.26 -3.80
CA ASN A 148 2.07 5.93 -3.25
C ASN A 148 1.60 4.96 -4.35
N SER A 149 2.06 3.71 -4.25
CA SER A 149 1.59 2.64 -5.12
C SER A 149 1.53 1.35 -4.30
N ILE A 150 0.33 0.80 -4.18
CA ILE A 150 0.03 -0.44 -3.46
C ILE A 150 -0.69 -1.42 -4.37
N CYS A 151 -0.89 -2.66 -3.93
CA CYS A 151 -1.75 -3.58 -4.65
C CYS A 151 -3.18 -3.02 -4.69
N ASP A 152 -3.90 -3.26 -5.78
CA ASP A 152 -5.28 -2.81 -5.97
C ASP A 152 -6.17 -3.29 -4.81
N LEU A 153 -6.77 -2.34 -4.07
CA LEU A 153 -7.59 -2.60 -2.88
C LEU A 153 -8.94 -3.23 -3.21
N GLN A 154 -9.43 -3.01 -4.44
CA GLN A 154 -10.68 -3.58 -4.96
C GLN A 154 -10.49 -5.02 -5.44
N LYS A 155 -9.25 -5.52 -5.45
CA LYS A 155 -8.90 -6.88 -5.84
C LYS A 155 -8.08 -7.54 -4.74
N ARG A 156 -7.93 -8.88 -4.80
CA ARG A 156 -7.22 -9.64 -3.76
C ARG A 156 -5.78 -9.16 -3.62
N SER A 157 -5.29 -9.07 -2.38
CA SER A 157 -3.87 -8.77 -2.12
C SER A 157 -2.98 -9.82 -2.79
N SER A 158 -2.21 -9.38 -3.78
CA SER A 158 -1.16 -10.21 -4.35
C SER A 158 0.14 -10.05 -3.56
N VAL A 159 0.71 -11.18 -3.15
CA VAL A 159 2.06 -11.28 -2.60
C VAL A 159 3.14 -11.07 -3.68
N VAL A 160 2.76 -11.21 -4.96
CA VAL A 160 3.66 -11.30 -6.13
C VAL A 160 3.68 -10.04 -7.00
N SER A 161 3.36 -8.86 -6.46
CA SER A 161 3.56 -7.55 -7.14
C SER A 161 5.04 -7.15 -7.31
N MET A 162 5.91 -8.13 -7.54
CA MET A 162 7.37 -8.08 -7.43
C MET A 162 7.94 -6.91 -8.25
N GLY A 163 8.28 -5.83 -7.56
CA GLY A 163 8.89 -4.62 -8.12
C GLY A 163 7.95 -3.65 -8.85
N ARG A 164 6.68 -4.00 -9.14
CA ARG A 164 5.76 -3.15 -9.94
C ARG A 164 5.38 -1.87 -9.22
N ASN A 165 4.98 -1.97 -7.95
CA ASN A 165 4.70 -0.82 -7.09
C ASN A 165 5.91 0.12 -6.99
N ARG A 166 7.11 -0.46 -6.83
CA ARG A 166 8.36 0.31 -6.78
C ARG A 166 8.63 1.00 -8.10
N LYS A 167 8.46 0.30 -9.24
CA LYS A 167 8.64 0.84 -10.59
C LYS A 167 7.68 1.99 -10.86
N ASN A 168 6.40 1.84 -10.54
CA ASN A 168 5.38 2.87 -10.73
C ASN A 168 5.76 4.16 -9.98
N ALA A 169 6.03 4.05 -8.68
CA ALA A 169 6.41 5.19 -7.87
C ALA A 169 7.74 5.81 -8.31
N GLN A 170 8.76 4.97 -8.58
CA GLN A 170 10.09 5.43 -8.95
C GLN A 170 10.11 6.14 -10.31
N THR A 171 9.35 5.65 -11.28
CA THR A 171 9.29 6.26 -12.62
C THR A 171 8.75 7.69 -12.53
N ILE A 172 7.69 7.94 -11.74
CA ILE A 172 7.20 9.31 -11.52
C ILE A 172 8.28 10.16 -10.85
N ILE A 173 8.88 9.63 -9.76
CA ILE A 173 9.90 10.35 -8.99
C ILE A 173 11.05 10.80 -9.90
N ASP A 174 11.54 9.89 -10.74
CA ASP A 174 12.67 10.15 -11.63
C ASP A 174 12.30 11.17 -12.72
N ARG A 175 11.09 11.10 -13.28
CA ARG A 175 10.63 12.05 -14.30
C ARG A 175 10.45 13.46 -13.75
N ILE A 176 9.94 13.59 -12.53
CA ILE A 176 9.80 14.89 -11.85
C ILE A 176 11.19 15.48 -11.59
N LYS A 177 12.11 14.69 -11.05
CA LYS A 177 13.49 15.13 -10.81
C LYS A 177 14.21 15.57 -12.09
N ALA A 178 14.06 14.80 -13.17
CA ALA A 178 14.66 15.12 -14.45
C ALA A 178 14.10 16.44 -15.03
N ALA A 179 12.78 16.64 -14.95
CA ALA A 179 12.14 17.88 -15.40
C ALA A 179 12.62 19.10 -14.59
N GLN A 180 12.77 18.95 -13.27
CA GLN A 180 13.30 20.01 -12.40
C GLN A 180 14.75 20.38 -12.74
N GLN A 181 15.60 19.38 -13.02
CA GLN A 181 16.99 19.60 -13.43
C GLN A 181 17.09 20.31 -14.79
N GLY A 182 16.23 19.95 -15.76
CA GLY A 182 16.19 20.61 -17.07
C GLY A 182 15.81 22.10 -16.99
N ILE A 183 14.93 22.47 -16.05
CA ILE A 183 14.59 23.89 -15.80
C ILE A 183 15.75 24.61 -15.11
N THR A 184 16.42 23.96 -14.15
CA THR A 184 17.55 24.58 -13.43
C THR A 184 18.77 24.80 -14.33
N ALA A 185 18.93 24.00 -15.39
CA ALA A 185 20.01 24.15 -16.37
C ALA A 185 19.71 25.15 -17.51
N SER A 186 18.48 25.68 -17.59
CA SER A 186 18.04 26.64 -18.62
C SER A 186 17.83 28.06 -18.07
N VAL A 187 18.21 28.29 -16.81
CA VAL A 187 18.27 29.59 -16.13
C VAL A 187 19.74 29.92 -15.89
#